data_AF-A0A7Y4RRM3-F1
#
_entry.id   AF-A0A7Y4RRM3-F1
#
_cell.length_a   1.000
_cell.length_b   1.000
_cell.length_c   1.000
_cell.angle_alpha   90.00
_cell.angle_beta   90.00
_cell.angle_gamma   90.00
#
_symmetry.space_group_name_H-M   'P 1'
#
loop_
_entity.id
_entity.type
_entity.pdbx_description
1 polymer ?
#
loop_
_entity_poly.entity_id
_entity_poly.type
_entity_poly.pdbx_seq_one_letter_code
_entity_poly.pdbx_strand_id
1 'polypeptide(L)'
;MRTNAYLLIAAMVTAGCGGPSPKAALDAARSAFNPPPPPPDTVPEMLDYAADLQVNVSEMAKRPEGILWEDILTGTGKEAAEGDSLELAWYGWLPNGLLVDSGVATFR
;
A
#
# COMPACT_ATOMS: atom_id res chain seq x y z
N MET A 1 -52.17 12.04 23.56
CA MET A 1 -52.22 13.51 23.40
C MET A 1 -50.96 14.13 23.96
N ARG A 2 -50.00 14.52 23.11
CA ARG A 2 -48.95 15.49 23.46
C ARG A 2 -48.66 16.35 22.24
N THR A 3 -48.59 17.64 22.52
CA THR A 3 -48.78 18.79 21.64
C THR A 3 -47.52 19.11 20.84
N ASN A 4 -47.70 19.46 19.57
CA ASN A 4 -46.67 20.00 18.68
C ASN A 4 -46.20 21.37 19.19
N ALA A 5 -44.88 21.57 19.26
CA ALA A 5 -44.25 22.87 19.36
C ALA A 5 -43.39 23.08 18.10
N TYR A 6 -43.72 24.13 17.35
CA TYR A 6 -43.10 24.55 16.11
C TYR A 6 -41.64 24.96 16.33
N LEU A 7 -40.73 24.38 15.53
CA LEU A 7 -39.35 24.84 15.43
C LEU A 7 -39.22 25.64 14.13
N LEU A 8 -39.35 26.96 14.27
CA LEU A 8 -38.96 27.94 13.26
C LEU A 8 -37.42 27.93 13.17
N ILE A 9 -36.88 27.41 12.07
CA ILE A 9 -35.48 27.62 11.72
C ILE A 9 -35.44 28.78 10.72
N ALA A 10 -35.02 29.94 11.22
CA ALA A 10 -34.73 31.12 10.42
C ALA A 10 -33.47 30.88 9.58
N ALA A 11 -33.61 30.95 8.25
CA ALA A 11 -32.50 30.95 7.33
C ALA A 11 -31.85 32.34 7.31
N MET A 12 -30.73 32.50 8.02
CA MET A 12 -29.81 33.63 7.78
C MET A 12 -28.90 33.28 6.62
N VAL A 13 -29.20 33.86 5.45
CA VAL A 13 -28.29 33.88 4.30
C VAL A 13 -27.21 34.92 4.58
N THR A 14 -26.06 34.47 5.07
CA THR A 14 -24.84 35.26 5.04
C THR A 14 -24.21 35.14 3.65
N ALA A 15 -24.36 36.20 2.86
CA ALA A 15 -23.64 36.39 1.62
C ALA A 15 -22.15 36.58 1.95
N GLY A 16 -21.29 35.70 1.44
CA GLY A 16 -19.84 35.87 1.49
C GLY A 16 -19.09 34.59 1.84
N CYS A 17 -18.95 33.69 0.88
CA CYS A 17 -17.78 32.82 0.73
C CYS A 17 -17.81 32.29 -0.69
N GLY A 18 -16.76 32.54 -1.47
CA GLY A 18 -16.50 31.86 -2.74
C GLY A 18 -16.17 30.39 -2.49
N GLY A 19 -17.15 29.65 -1.97
CA GLY A 19 -17.04 28.23 -1.67
C GLY A 19 -17.08 27.40 -2.95
N PRO A 20 -16.44 26.22 -2.97
CA PRO A 20 -16.54 25.31 -4.09
C PRO A 20 -18.02 25.02 -4.36
N SER A 21 -18.43 25.11 -5.62
CA SER A 21 -19.80 24.81 -6.03
C SER A 21 -20.24 23.44 -5.50
N PRO A 22 -21.56 23.19 -5.29
CA PRO A 22 -22.05 21.88 -4.87
C PRO A 22 -21.53 20.71 -5.74
N LYS A 23 -21.25 20.98 -7.02
CA LYS A 23 -20.60 20.04 -7.95
C LYS A 23 -19.15 19.78 -7.56
N ALA A 24 -18.36 20.81 -7.28
CA ALA A 24 -16.98 20.67 -6.82
C ALA A 24 -16.89 19.97 -5.45
N ALA A 25 -17.85 20.20 -4.54
CA ALA A 25 -17.93 19.47 -3.27
C ALA A 25 -18.27 17.98 -3.46
N LEU A 26 -19.19 17.66 -4.38
CA LEU A 26 -19.54 16.28 -4.72
C LEU A 26 -18.39 15.55 -5.44
N ASP A 27 -17.71 16.23 -6.36
CA ASP A 27 -16.56 15.68 -7.09
C ASP A 27 -15.38 15.45 -6.12
N ALA A 28 -15.12 16.37 -5.18
CA ALA A 28 -14.13 16.20 -4.13
C ALA A 28 -14.45 15.02 -3.19
N ALA A 29 -15.71 14.87 -2.79
CA ALA A 29 -16.16 13.74 -2.00
C ALA A 29 -15.98 12.41 -2.75
N ARG A 30 -16.29 12.36 -4.05
CA ARG A 30 -16.07 11.14 -4.87
C ARG A 30 -14.60 10.78 -5.00
N SER A 31 -13.71 11.76 -5.19
CA SER A 31 -12.26 11.52 -5.22
C SER A 31 -11.69 11.07 -3.88
N ALA A 32 -12.34 11.40 -2.75
CA ALA A 32 -11.92 10.88 -1.45
C ALA A 32 -12.21 9.38 -1.27
N PHE A 33 -13.19 8.83 -2.00
CA PHE A 33 -13.53 7.41 -1.96
C PHE A 33 -12.84 6.57 -3.04
N ASN A 34 -12.34 7.21 -4.10
CA ASN A 34 -11.52 6.57 -5.12
C ASN A 34 -10.11 7.18 -5.04
N PRO A 35 -9.22 6.64 -4.18
CA PRO A 35 -7.85 7.13 -4.13
C PRO A 35 -7.24 7.10 -5.54
N PRO A 36 -6.34 8.04 -5.86
CA PRO A 36 -5.65 8.01 -7.15
C PRO A 36 -4.99 6.63 -7.33
N PRO A 37 -4.92 6.10 -8.56
CA PRO A 37 -4.21 4.86 -8.81
C PRO A 37 -2.77 4.99 -8.27
N PRO A 38 -2.22 3.92 -7.67
CA PRO A 38 -0.86 3.95 -7.16
C PRO A 38 0.10 4.36 -8.28
N PRO A 39 1.11 5.20 -7.99
CA PRO A 39 2.16 5.52 -8.94
C PRO A 39 2.75 4.24 -9.57
N PRO A 40 3.04 4.21 -10.88
CA PRO A 40 3.56 3.01 -11.56
C PRO A 40 4.81 2.42 -10.90
N ASP A 41 5.67 3.26 -10.32
CA ASP A 41 6.89 2.88 -9.61
C ASP A 41 6.64 2.24 -8.22
N THR A 42 5.37 2.05 -7.85
CA THR A 42 4.97 1.39 -6.60
C THR A 42 4.23 0.08 -6.84
N VAL A 43 4.01 -0.31 -8.10
CA VAL A 43 3.32 -1.55 -8.48
C VAL A 43 4.36 -2.53 -9.06
N PRO A 44 4.69 -3.64 -8.39
CA PRO A 44 5.73 -4.58 -8.83
C PRO A 44 5.58 -5.03 -10.29
N GLU A 45 4.35 -5.31 -10.72
CA GLU A 45 4.03 -5.75 -12.09
C GLU A 45 4.32 -4.68 -13.16
N MET A 46 4.56 -3.42 -12.76
CA MET A 46 4.84 -2.28 -13.64
C MET A 46 6.31 -1.85 -13.62
N LEU A 47 7.15 -2.47 -12.79
CA LEU A 47 8.56 -2.12 -12.66
C LEU A 47 9.41 -2.80 -13.73
N ASP A 48 10.44 -2.10 -14.20
CA ASP A 48 11.48 -2.64 -15.06
C ASP A 48 12.63 -3.16 -14.19
N TYR A 49 12.66 -4.46 -13.98
CA TYR A 49 13.70 -5.12 -13.18
C TYR A 49 14.93 -5.40 -14.04
N ALA A 50 16.11 -5.10 -13.49
CA ALA A 50 17.37 -5.45 -14.13
C ALA A 50 17.45 -6.97 -14.35
N ALA A 51 17.85 -7.37 -15.57
CA ALA A 51 17.83 -8.77 -16.00
C ALA A 51 18.64 -9.70 -15.07
N ASP A 52 19.74 -9.19 -14.50
CA ASP A 52 20.61 -9.94 -13.59
C ASP A 52 19.93 -10.31 -12.26
N LEU A 53 18.84 -9.61 -11.89
CA LEU A 53 18.04 -9.95 -10.71
C LEU A 53 17.09 -11.13 -10.96
N GLN A 54 16.83 -11.48 -12.22
CA GLN A 54 15.98 -12.61 -12.63
C GLN A 54 14.57 -12.63 -12.01
N VAL A 55 14.01 -11.45 -11.69
CA VAL A 55 12.68 -11.34 -11.08
C VAL A 55 11.57 -11.65 -12.09
N ASN A 56 10.75 -12.65 -11.79
CA ASN A 56 9.53 -12.95 -12.56
C ASN A 56 8.28 -12.85 -11.68
N VAL A 57 7.72 -11.65 -11.57
CA VAL A 57 6.56 -11.35 -10.71
C VAL A 57 5.35 -12.26 -10.99
N SER A 58 5.20 -12.75 -12.22
CA SER A 58 4.08 -13.62 -12.60
C SER A 58 4.16 -15.04 -12.01
N GLU A 59 5.35 -15.48 -11.59
CA GLU A 59 5.60 -16.80 -11.01
C GLU A 59 5.66 -16.77 -9.47
N MET A 60 5.76 -15.57 -8.88
CA MET A 60 5.88 -15.39 -7.43
C MET A 60 4.54 -15.55 -6.70
N ALA A 61 4.60 -16.06 -5.48
CA ALA A 61 3.44 -16.13 -4.59
C ALA A 61 3.18 -14.78 -3.92
N LYS A 62 1.95 -14.27 -4.01
CA LYS A 62 1.52 -13.01 -3.38
C LYS A 62 0.85 -13.26 -2.03
N ARG A 63 1.35 -12.62 -0.98
CA ARG A 63 0.72 -12.62 0.36
C ARG A 63 -0.31 -11.49 0.51
N PRO A 64 -1.28 -11.60 1.44
CA PRO A 64 -2.30 -10.56 1.67
C PRO A 64 -1.72 -9.18 2.00
N GLU A 65 -0.54 -9.13 2.60
CA GLU A 65 0.17 -7.90 2.96
C GLU A 65 0.85 -7.22 1.76
N GLY A 66 0.79 -7.82 0.57
CA GLY A 66 1.39 -7.30 -0.65
C GLY A 66 2.83 -7.76 -0.90
N ILE A 67 3.36 -8.66 -0.08
CA ILE A 67 4.69 -9.26 -0.28
C ILE A 67 4.62 -10.33 -1.37
N LEU A 68 5.49 -10.21 -2.37
CA LEU A 68 5.75 -11.25 -3.36
C LEU A 68 6.99 -12.02 -2.93
N TRP A 69 6.93 -13.35 -2.96
CA TRP A 69 8.05 -14.20 -2.62
C TRP A 69 8.08 -15.46 -3.47
N GLU A 70 9.26 -16.03 -3.62
CA GLU A 70 9.49 -17.34 -4.23
C GLU A 70 10.70 -18.00 -3.57
N ASP A 71 10.74 -19.33 -3.63
CA ASP A 71 11.94 -20.09 -3.25
C ASP A 71 12.83 -20.25 -4.47
N ILE A 72 13.96 -19.53 -4.50
CA ILE A 72 14.99 -19.75 -5.53
C ILE A 72 15.64 -21.13 -5.34
N LEU A 73 15.79 -21.56 -4.08
CA LEU A 73 16.28 -22.87 -3.70
C LEU A 73 15.58 -23.33 -2.42
N THR A 74 14.76 -24.38 -2.53
CA THR A 74 14.05 -24.95 -1.39
C THR A 74 15.02 -25.71 -0.46
N GLY A 75 15.07 -25.33 0.81
CA GLY A 75 15.83 -26.03 1.84
C GLY A 75 15.12 -27.30 2.32
N THR A 76 15.88 -28.26 2.87
CA THR A 76 15.33 -29.50 3.47
C THR A 76 15.32 -29.48 5.00
N GLY A 77 15.62 -28.32 5.60
CA GLY A 77 15.67 -28.14 7.04
C GLY A 77 14.29 -28.06 7.68
N LYS A 78 14.26 -27.98 9.01
CA LYS A 78 13.04 -27.64 9.75
C LYS A 78 12.63 -26.22 9.36
N GLU A 79 11.35 -26.02 9.07
CA GLU A 79 10.78 -24.68 8.88
C GLU A 79 10.95 -23.86 10.16
N ALA A 80 11.34 -22.60 10.00
CA ALA A 80 11.47 -21.65 11.10
C ALA A 80 10.09 -21.36 11.71
N ALA A 81 10.00 -21.39 13.04
CA ALA A 81 8.80 -21.03 13.78
C ALA A 81 9.05 -19.84 14.70
N GLU A 82 7.97 -19.23 15.20
CA GLU A 82 8.04 -18.17 16.18
C GLU A 82 8.83 -18.62 17.42
N GLY A 83 9.79 -17.80 17.85
CA GLY A 83 10.71 -18.10 18.97
C GLY A 83 11.98 -18.85 18.57
N ASP A 84 12.11 -19.30 17.32
CA ASP A 84 13.37 -19.83 16.81
C ASP A 84 14.39 -18.69 16.57
N SER A 85 15.68 -18.98 16.75
CA SER A 85 16.77 -18.10 16.33
C SER A 85 17.16 -18.39 14.88
N LEU A 86 17.42 -17.35 14.10
CA LEU A 86 17.75 -17.45 12.67
C LEU A 86 19.13 -16.90 12.39
N GLU A 87 19.85 -17.52 11.47
CA GLU A 87 21.02 -16.93 10.83
C GLU A 87 20.69 -16.70 9.36
N LEU A 88 20.83 -15.46 8.90
CA LEU A 88 20.45 -15.05 7.56
C LEU A 88 21.65 -14.40 6.87
N ALA A 89 21.86 -14.78 5.61
CA ALA A 89 22.64 -14.00 4.66
C ALA A 89 21.68 -13.31 3.69
N TRP A 90 21.85 -12.01 3.44
CA TRP A 90 20.97 -11.26 2.56
C TRP A 90 21.72 -10.27 1.67
N TYR A 91 21.02 -9.89 0.62
CA TYR A 91 21.39 -8.85 -0.32
C TYR A 91 20.10 -8.10 -0.70
N GLY A 92 20.14 -6.77 -0.66
CA GLY A 92 19.02 -5.89 -0.98
C GLY A 92 19.35 -5.07 -2.21
N TRP A 93 18.59 -5.27 -3.28
CA TRP A 93 18.73 -4.52 -4.54
C TRP A 93 17.48 -3.68 -4.81
N LEU A 94 17.67 -2.54 -5.45
CA LEU A 94 16.60 -1.81 -6.12
C LEU A 94 16.26 -2.48 -7.47
N PRO A 95 15.07 -2.23 -8.06
CA PRO A 95 14.68 -2.80 -9.34
C PRO A 95 15.70 -2.55 -10.46
N ASN A 96 16.39 -1.41 -10.44
CA ASN A 96 17.42 -1.07 -11.41
C ASN A 96 18.76 -1.84 -11.24
N GLY A 97 18.83 -2.81 -10.33
CA GLY A 97 20.03 -3.62 -10.07
C GLY A 97 21.03 -2.99 -9.09
N LEU A 98 20.76 -1.79 -8.57
CA LEU A 98 21.64 -1.17 -7.57
C LEU A 98 21.54 -1.91 -6.24
N LEU A 99 22.64 -2.53 -5.80
CA LEU A 99 22.77 -3.05 -4.44
C LEU A 99 22.79 -1.88 -3.44
N VAL A 100 21.87 -1.91 -2.48
CA VAL A 100 21.75 -0.88 -1.43
C VAL A 100 22.12 -1.39 -0.04
N ASP A 101 22.05 -2.70 0.17
CA ASP A 101 22.43 -3.33 1.44
C ASP A 101 22.82 -4.81 1.24
N SER A 102 23.65 -5.36 2.12
CA SER A 102 23.97 -6.79 2.17
C SER A 102 24.61 -7.15 3.51
N GLY A 103 24.44 -8.38 3.97
CA GLY A 103 25.07 -8.80 5.21
C GLY A 103 24.80 -10.24 5.62
N VAL A 104 25.33 -10.57 6.80
CA VAL A 104 25.04 -11.80 7.54
C VAL A 104 24.74 -11.43 8.98
N ALA A 105 23.66 -11.96 9.55
CA ALA A 105 23.24 -11.64 10.91
C ALA A 105 22.49 -12.80 11.57
N THR A 106 22.56 -12.82 12.90
CA THR A 106 21.77 -13.71 13.74
C THR A 106 20.65 -12.94 14.43
N PHE A 107 19.43 -13.45 14.32
CA PHE A 107 18.23 -12.95 15.00
C PHE A 107 17.78 -13.96 16.05
N ARG A 108 17.28 -13.49 17.18
CA ARG A 108 16.86 -14.31 18.32
C ARG A 108 15.58 -13.78 18.94
#